data_AF-A0A433QU37-F1
#
_entry.id   AF-A0A433QU37-F1
#
_cell.length_a   1.000
_cell.length_b   1.000
_cell.length_c   1.000
_cell.angle_alpha   90.00
_cell.angle_beta   90.00
_cell.angle_gamma   90.00
#
_symmetry.space_group_name_H-M   'P 1'
#
loop_
_entity.id
_entity.type
_entity.pdbx_description
1 polymer ?
#
loop_
_entity_poly.entity_id
_entity_poly.type
_entity_poly.pdbx_seq_one_letter_code
_entity_poly.pdbx_strand_id
1 'polypeptide(L)'
;MSLQQTVFASLFPGSPAVNSLLATAYISIFPNLLLYFVPPDIDTSSLNTLVAFAVGGLLGDVFLHLIPHAFLGENHSHSAHIVVDDKKNIVIGMGIFIGLTFFFIMDKGMRVFNGGDGHGHSHGHAHGHAHGHDHDHDHDHDHDHDHDHDHEHKHDTPAARKPDARDSSATLRQRKPTEPAEPTTEPVTAASAEPTSTIKLSAYLNLFADATHNFTDGLAMAASFYASPGVGATTAVAVFFHEIPHEVGDYAILIQSGFSKQKAMLAQFSTAVGAFLGTLAGIAIEEASLHHPHDHAIEAAAGFLGTGVTMGDMVIPFTAGGFIYIATVGVIPELLAVTGAFKKDARQMVTELVAMAVGVGMMSVIAWNEASA
;
A
#
# COMPACT_ATOMS: atom_id res chain seq x y z
N MET A 1 -31.67 -26.63 -11.68
CA MET A 1 -30.60 -25.96 -10.94
C MET A 1 -29.32 -26.75 -11.07
N SER A 2 -28.21 -26.08 -11.39
CA SER A 2 -26.87 -26.63 -11.22
C SER A 2 -26.51 -26.76 -9.73
N LEU A 3 -25.44 -27.48 -9.40
CA LEU A 3 -24.94 -27.55 -8.01
C LEU A 3 -24.61 -26.15 -7.47
N GLN A 4 -24.00 -25.31 -8.31
CA GLN A 4 -23.67 -23.91 -8.00
C GLN A 4 -24.92 -23.09 -7.66
N GLN A 5 -25.97 -23.16 -8.48
CA GLN A 5 -27.24 -22.45 -8.21
C GLN A 5 -27.88 -22.90 -6.88
N THR A 6 -27.82 -24.20 -6.54
CA THR A 6 -28.32 -24.72 -5.26
C THR A 6 -27.49 -24.22 -4.07
N VAL A 7 -26.15 -24.18 -4.21
CA VAL A 7 -25.26 -23.63 -3.17
C VAL A 7 -25.50 -22.14 -2.97
N PHE A 8 -25.55 -21.36 -4.05
CA PHE A 8 -25.78 -19.91 -3.99
C PHE A 8 -27.15 -19.58 -3.39
N ALA A 9 -28.22 -20.28 -3.78
CA ALA A 9 -29.55 -20.11 -3.17
C ALA A 9 -29.58 -20.50 -1.68
N SER A 10 -28.67 -21.36 -1.21
CA SER A 10 -28.54 -21.71 0.21
C SER A 10 -27.70 -20.72 1.01
N LEU A 11 -26.74 -20.04 0.38
CA LEU A 11 -25.89 -19.01 1.00
C LEU A 11 -26.58 -17.64 1.01
N PHE A 12 -27.37 -17.35 -0.02
CA PHE A 12 -28.00 -16.04 -0.25
C PHE A 12 -29.53 -16.19 -0.46
N PRO A 13 -30.28 -16.61 0.58
CA PRO A 13 -31.72 -16.92 0.47
C PRO A 13 -32.66 -15.70 0.61
N GLY A 14 -32.12 -14.49 0.83
CA GLY A 14 -32.87 -13.28 1.14
C GLY A 14 -33.21 -12.40 -0.07
N SER A 15 -33.64 -11.16 0.22
CA SER A 15 -33.72 -10.07 -0.77
C SER A 15 -32.32 -9.57 -1.15
N PRO A 16 -32.17 -8.78 -2.23
CA PRO A 16 -30.90 -8.13 -2.59
C PRO A 16 -30.20 -7.45 -1.41
N ALA A 17 -30.90 -6.62 -0.62
CA ALA A 17 -30.36 -5.98 0.58
C ALA A 17 -29.83 -6.98 1.63
N VAL A 18 -30.60 -8.04 1.91
CA VAL A 18 -30.22 -9.06 2.92
C VAL A 18 -29.03 -9.88 2.43
N ASN A 19 -29.02 -10.26 1.15
CA ASN A 19 -27.94 -11.03 0.56
C ASN A 19 -26.64 -10.20 0.48
N SER A 20 -26.74 -8.91 0.17
CA SER A 20 -25.61 -7.98 0.22
C SER A 20 -24.98 -7.95 1.61
N LEU A 21 -25.79 -7.77 2.66
CA LEU A 21 -25.31 -7.76 4.05
C LEU A 21 -24.74 -9.11 4.51
N LEU A 22 -25.31 -10.23 4.04
CA LEU A 22 -24.79 -11.58 4.30
C LEU A 22 -23.44 -11.80 3.61
N ALA A 23 -23.30 -11.39 2.34
CA ALA A 23 -22.06 -11.48 1.60
C ALA A 23 -20.96 -10.62 2.23
N THR A 24 -21.27 -9.37 2.59
CA THR A 24 -20.37 -8.49 3.36
C THR A 24 -19.93 -9.13 4.67
N ALA A 25 -20.85 -9.76 5.41
CA ALA A 25 -20.48 -10.52 6.60
C ALA A 25 -19.54 -11.70 6.30
N TYR A 26 -19.71 -12.39 5.16
CA TYR A 26 -18.83 -13.50 4.79
C TYR A 26 -17.43 -13.02 4.38
N ILE A 27 -17.32 -12.00 3.53
CA ILE A 27 -16.03 -11.47 3.06
C ILE A 27 -15.24 -10.78 4.18
N SER A 28 -15.90 -10.14 5.16
CA SER A 28 -15.17 -9.51 6.28
C SER A 28 -14.86 -10.49 7.43
N ILE A 29 -15.75 -11.43 7.77
CA ILE A 29 -15.56 -12.29 8.96
C ILE A 29 -14.60 -13.46 8.66
N PHE A 30 -14.78 -14.18 7.55
CA PHE A 30 -14.04 -15.42 7.34
C PHE A 30 -12.54 -15.20 7.07
N PRO A 31 -12.10 -14.26 6.21
CA PRO A 31 -10.69 -13.90 6.04
C PRO A 31 -10.03 -13.45 7.36
N ASN A 32 -10.67 -12.56 8.13
CA ASN A 32 -10.19 -12.17 9.46
C ASN A 32 -10.02 -13.35 10.43
N LEU A 33 -10.94 -14.33 10.41
CA LEU A 33 -10.81 -15.55 11.21
C LEU A 33 -9.65 -16.45 10.73
N LEU A 34 -9.33 -16.46 9.43
CA LEU A 34 -8.19 -17.20 8.90
C LEU A 34 -6.84 -16.64 9.40
N LEU A 35 -6.74 -15.32 9.66
CA LEU A 35 -5.56 -14.71 10.29
C LEU A 35 -5.21 -15.33 11.66
N TYR A 36 -6.16 -15.98 12.34
CA TYR A 36 -5.87 -16.73 13.56
C TYR A 36 -4.86 -17.86 13.33
N PHE A 37 -4.89 -18.50 12.15
CA PHE A 37 -3.99 -19.60 11.79
C PHE A 37 -2.68 -19.12 11.16
N VAL A 38 -2.61 -17.85 10.73
CA VAL A 38 -1.43 -17.27 10.08
C VAL A 38 -0.35 -16.93 11.13
N PRO A 39 0.90 -17.39 10.98
CA PRO A 39 1.98 -17.07 11.90
C PRO A 39 2.35 -15.58 11.84
N PRO A 40 2.88 -14.97 12.92
CA PRO A 40 3.31 -13.57 12.90
C PRO A 40 4.62 -13.35 12.11
N ASP A 41 5.43 -14.39 11.91
CA ASP A 41 6.73 -14.38 11.25
C ASP A 41 6.63 -14.81 9.77
N ILE A 42 5.72 -14.19 9.02
CA ILE A 42 5.59 -14.40 7.57
C ILE A 42 6.82 -13.84 6.86
N ASP A 43 7.42 -14.62 5.96
CA ASP A 43 8.51 -14.14 5.13
C ASP A 43 7.99 -13.26 3.96
N THR A 44 8.75 -12.23 3.60
CA THR A 44 8.37 -11.25 2.56
C THR A 44 8.21 -11.89 1.17
N SER A 45 8.85 -13.03 0.89
CA SER A 45 8.76 -13.69 -0.42
C SER A 45 7.41 -14.39 -0.58
N SER A 46 6.93 -15.06 0.49
CA SER A 46 5.57 -15.58 0.57
C SER A 46 4.53 -14.47 0.59
N LEU A 47 4.78 -13.37 1.30
CA LEU A 47 3.88 -12.21 1.36
C LEU A 47 3.66 -11.61 -0.04
N ASN A 48 4.74 -11.23 -0.74
CA ASN A 48 4.66 -10.73 -2.11
C ASN A 48 4.01 -11.73 -3.08
N THR A 49 4.25 -13.03 -2.92
CA THR A 49 3.61 -14.06 -3.76
C THR A 49 2.09 -14.05 -3.56
N LEU A 50 1.64 -13.96 -2.32
CA LEU A 50 0.22 -13.91 -1.95
C LEU A 50 -0.43 -12.62 -2.46
N VAL A 51 0.24 -11.48 -2.26
CA VAL A 51 -0.17 -10.16 -2.77
C VAL A 51 -0.23 -10.14 -4.31
N ALA A 52 0.69 -10.80 -5.01
CA ALA A 52 0.65 -10.93 -6.47
C ALA A 52 -0.55 -11.75 -6.96
N PHE A 53 -0.93 -12.81 -6.24
CA PHE A 53 -2.20 -13.52 -6.48
C PHE A 53 -3.42 -12.61 -6.20
N ALA A 54 -3.38 -11.80 -5.14
CA ALA A 54 -4.42 -10.80 -4.83
C ALA A 54 -4.65 -9.84 -5.99
N VAL A 55 -3.58 -9.20 -6.48
CA VAL A 55 -3.61 -8.29 -7.64
C VAL A 55 -4.14 -8.99 -8.89
N GLY A 56 -3.77 -10.25 -9.12
CA GLY A 56 -4.29 -11.06 -10.21
C GLY A 56 -5.80 -11.34 -10.09
N GLY A 57 -6.29 -11.60 -8.86
CA GLY A 57 -7.71 -11.74 -8.57
C GLY A 57 -8.48 -10.42 -8.74
N LEU A 58 -8.03 -9.35 -8.09
CA LEU A 58 -8.68 -8.04 -8.12
C LEU A 58 -8.74 -7.44 -9.54
N LEU A 59 -7.64 -7.46 -10.29
CA LEU A 59 -7.65 -7.03 -11.70
C LEU A 59 -8.41 -8.00 -12.61
N GLY A 60 -8.39 -9.30 -12.30
CA GLY A 60 -9.20 -10.31 -12.98
C GLY A 60 -10.69 -10.01 -12.87
N ASP A 61 -11.18 -9.69 -11.67
CA ASP A 61 -12.57 -9.31 -11.42
C ASP A 61 -12.94 -8.01 -12.16
N VAL A 62 -12.12 -6.97 -12.04
CA VAL A 62 -12.32 -5.71 -12.78
C VAL A 62 -12.47 -5.95 -14.29
N PHE A 63 -11.49 -6.60 -14.93
CA PHE A 63 -11.42 -6.63 -16.40
C PHE A 63 -12.29 -7.74 -17.03
N LEU A 64 -12.54 -8.84 -16.32
CA LEU A 64 -13.25 -9.99 -16.87
C LEU A 64 -14.70 -10.09 -16.40
N HIS A 65 -15.08 -9.34 -15.36
CA HIS A 65 -16.40 -9.40 -14.75
C HIS A 65 -17.05 -8.01 -14.61
N LEU A 66 -16.49 -7.10 -13.80
CA LEU A 66 -17.13 -5.81 -13.51
C LEU A 66 -17.24 -4.87 -14.72
N ILE A 67 -16.17 -4.72 -15.51
CA ILE A 67 -16.18 -3.86 -16.71
C ILE A 67 -17.13 -4.42 -17.78
N PRO A 68 -17.07 -5.71 -18.17
CA PRO A 68 -18.07 -6.30 -19.07
C PRO A 68 -19.50 -6.10 -18.59
N HIS A 69 -19.79 -6.35 -17.30
CA HIS A 69 -21.12 -6.15 -16.73
C HIS A 69 -21.58 -4.68 -16.83
N ALA A 70 -20.71 -3.73 -16.47
CA ALA A 70 -21.00 -2.30 -16.54
C ALA A 70 -21.40 -1.81 -17.95
N PHE A 71 -20.76 -2.33 -19.00
CA PHE A 71 -21.06 -1.93 -20.38
C PHE A 71 -22.20 -2.72 -21.03
N LEU A 72 -22.46 -3.96 -20.61
CA LEU A 72 -23.44 -4.84 -21.25
C LEU A 72 -24.82 -4.86 -20.54
N GLY A 73 -24.85 -4.75 -19.21
CA GLY A 73 -26.07 -4.95 -18.40
C GLY A 73 -26.62 -6.38 -18.44
N GLU A 74 -27.79 -6.60 -17.83
CA GLU A 74 -28.48 -7.90 -17.88
C GLU A 74 -29.00 -8.23 -19.29
N ASN A 75 -28.59 -9.38 -19.83
CA ASN A 75 -28.99 -9.86 -21.15
C ASN A 75 -30.37 -10.54 -21.14
N HIS A 76 -31.43 -9.80 -20.81
CA HIS A 76 -32.81 -10.29 -20.82
C HIS A 76 -33.49 -10.33 -22.21
N SER A 77 -32.75 -10.79 -23.25
CA SER A 77 -33.33 -11.31 -24.51
C SER A 77 -32.28 -12.03 -25.36
N HIS A 78 -32.67 -13.06 -26.12
CA HIS A 78 -31.82 -13.82 -27.07
C HIS A 78 -31.34 -13.02 -28.30
N SER A 79 -31.43 -11.70 -28.28
CA SER A 79 -30.95 -10.79 -29.30
C SER A 79 -30.13 -9.68 -28.64
N ALA A 80 -28.86 -9.98 -28.34
CA ALA A 80 -27.87 -9.01 -27.87
C ALA A 80 -27.55 -7.99 -28.97
N HIS A 81 -28.50 -7.09 -29.23
CA HIS A 81 -28.24 -5.88 -29.98
C HIS A 81 -27.40 -4.97 -29.10
N ILE A 82 -26.10 -4.97 -29.35
CA ILE A 82 -25.23 -3.83 -29.05
C ILE A 82 -25.70 -2.68 -29.95
N VAL A 83 -26.87 -2.08 -29.65
CA VAL A 83 -27.18 -0.74 -30.13
C VAL A 83 -26.26 0.16 -29.32
N VAL A 84 -25.18 0.55 -29.97
CA VAL A 84 -24.11 1.36 -29.40
C VAL A 84 -24.67 2.73 -29.01
N ASP A 85 -25.16 2.86 -27.78
CA ASP A 85 -25.38 4.17 -27.17
C ASP A 85 -24.01 4.69 -26.72
N ASP A 86 -23.33 5.35 -27.66
CA ASP A 86 -22.04 6.00 -27.44
C ASP A 86 -22.07 6.91 -26.20
N LYS A 87 -23.22 7.55 -25.91
CA LYS A 87 -23.35 8.46 -24.76
C LYS A 87 -23.43 7.68 -23.45
N LYS A 88 -24.25 6.62 -23.38
CA LYS A 88 -24.27 5.70 -22.21
C LYS A 88 -22.87 5.16 -21.93
N ASN A 89 -22.16 4.72 -22.97
CA ASN A 89 -20.79 4.18 -22.83
C ASN A 89 -19.80 5.24 -22.33
N ILE A 90 -19.91 6.50 -22.77
CA ILE A 90 -19.11 7.61 -22.24
C ILE A 90 -19.44 7.87 -20.75
N VAL A 91 -20.71 7.81 -20.35
CA VAL A 91 -21.12 7.98 -18.94
C VAL A 91 -20.58 6.85 -18.06
N ILE A 92 -20.64 5.59 -18.51
CA ILE A 92 -20.05 4.43 -17.83
C ILE A 92 -18.54 4.58 -17.67
N GLY A 93 -17.82 4.92 -18.76
CA GLY A 93 -16.38 5.16 -18.72
C GLY A 93 -16.00 6.33 -17.80
N MET A 94 -16.84 7.36 -17.73
CA MET A 94 -16.69 8.46 -16.78
C MET A 94 -16.88 7.98 -15.33
N GLY A 95 -17.81 7.06 -15.05
CA GLY A 95 -17.96 6.41 -13.75
C GLY A 95 -16.68 5.71 -13.28
N ILE A 96 -16.04 4.92 -14.17
CA ILE A 96 -14.74 4.28 -13.90
C ILE A 96 -13.67 5.33 -13.60
N PHE A 97 -13.60 6.41 -14.39
CA PHE A 97 -12.63 7.47 -14.15
C PHE A 97 -12.89 8.24 -12.84
N ILE A 98 -14.15 8.46 -12.46
CA ILE A 98 -14.54 9.08 -11.18
C ILE A 98 -14.12 8.18 -10.01
N GLY A 99 -14.34 6.87 -10.08
CA GLY A 99 -13.89 5.91 -9.07
C GLY A 99 -12.38 5.95 -8.84
N LEU A 100 -11.60 5.84 -9.92
CA LEU A 100 -10.14 5.94 -9.88
C LEU A 100 -9.68 7.28 -9.30
N THR A 101 -10.31 8.38 -9.71
CA THR A 101 -9.99 9.74 -9.26
C THR A 101 -10.38 9.96 -7.79
N PHE A 102 -11.48 9.39 -7.32
CA PHE A 102 -11.91 9.45 -5.93
C PHE A 102 -10.87 8.79 -5.01
N PHE A 103 -10.44 7.57 -5.33
CA PHE A 103 -9.41 6.87 -4.56
C PHE A 103 -8.08 7.62 -4.58
N PHE A 104 -7.67 8.18 -5.73
CA PHE A 104 -6.50 9.06 -5.80
C PHE A 104 -6.61 10.31 -4.92
N ILE A 105 -7.76 11.01 -4.95
CA ILE A 105 -8.00 12.21 -4.13
C ILE A 105 -7.94 11.85 -2.63
N MET A 106 -8.48 10.68 -2.27
CA MET A 106 -8.53 10.22 -0.90
C MET A 106 -7.15 9.79 -0.38
N ASP A 107 -6.41 8.96 -1.11
CA ASP A 107 -5.02 8.59 -0.77
C ASP A 107 -4.12 9.82 -0.67
N LYS A 108 -4.16 10.70 -1.67
CA LYS A 108 -3.42 11.96 -1.63
C LYS A 108 -3.86 12.86 -0.49
N GLY A 109 -5.17 12.92 -0.23
CA GLY A 109 -5.76 13.68 0.88
C GLY A 109 -5.20 13.23 2.23
N MET A 110 -5.22 11.91 2.50
CA MET A 110 -4.58 11.34 3.68
C MET A 110 -3.12 11.76 3.80
N ARG A 111 -2.31 11.57 2.76
CA ARG A 111 -0.87 11.90 2.79
C ARG A 111 -0.63 13.39 3.10
N VAL A 112 -1.55 14.27 2.69
CA VAL A 112 -1.52 15.70 3.05
C VAL A 112 -1.93 15.93 4.51
N PHE A 113 -3.02 15.32 5.00
CA PHE A 113 -3.50 15.49 6.38
C PHE A 113 -2.58 14.86 7.43
N ASN A 114 -1.93 13.75 7.09
CA ASN A 114 -1.11 12.94 8.01
C ASN A 114 0.38 13.32 8.03
N GLY A 115 0.79 14.32 7.23
CA GLY A 115 2.13 14.89 7.24
C GLY A 115 2.92 14.61 5.98
N GLY A 116 2.98 15.59 5.09
CA GLY A 116 3.83 15.60 3.89
C GLY A 116 5.32 15.80 4.16
N ASP A 117 5.90 15.12 5.15
CA ASP A 117 7.35 15.19 5.47
C ASP A 117 8.16 14.11 4.73
N GLY A 118 7.79 13.87 3.46
CA GLY A 118 8.50 12.98 2.53
C GLY A 118 9.67 13.65 1.78
N HIS A 119 10.08 14.85 2.19
CA HIS A 119 11.19 15.58 1.58
C HIS A 119 12.30 15.87 2.59
N GLY A 120 13.27 14.96 2.63
CA GLY A 120 14.55 15.16 3.31
C GLY A 120 15.37 16.25 2.63
N HIS A 121 15.07 17.52 2.93
CA HIS A 121 15.94 18.63 2.59
C HIS A 121 17.16 18.65 3.52
N SER A 122 18.23 18.00 3.07
CA SER A 122 19.55 18.05 3.70
C SER A 122 20.19 19.43 3.54
N HIS A 123 19.72 20.42 4.30
CA HIS A 123 20.42 21.71 4.44
C HIS A 123 21.50 21.64 5.52
N GLY A 124 22.56 20.88 5.22
CA GLY A 124 23.83 20.99 5.90
C GLY A 124 24.56 22.26 5.48
N HIS A 125 24.27 23.39 6.14
CA HIS A 125 24.97 24.67 5.93
C HIS A 125 25.51 25.25 7.25
N ALA A 126 26.40 24.50 7.89
CA ALA A 126 27.31 25.05 8.88
C ALA A 126 28.50 25.73 8.17
N HIS A 127 28.26 26.87 7.51
CA HIS A 127 29.31 27.66 6.86
C HIS A 127 30.09 28.51 7.88
N GLY A 128 31.03 27.88 8.57
CA GLY A 128 32.11 28.56 9.26
C GLY A 128 33.18 29.05 8.28
N HIS A 129 32.87 30.05 7.45
CA HIS A 129 33.86 30.70 6.59
C HIS A 129 34.43 31.95 7.25
N ALA A 130 35.67 31.84 7.72
CA ALA A 130 36.50 33.00 8.05
C ALA A 130 36.91 33.70 6.74
N HIS A 131 36.24 34.79 6.40
CA HIS A 131 36.63 35.65 5.28
C HIS A 131 37.70 36.64 5.76
N GLY A 132 38.97 36.31 5.49
CA GLY A 132 40.00 37.33 5.34
C GLY A 132 39.70 38.11 4.07
N HIS A 133 39.44 39.41 4.20
CA HIS A 133 39.25 40.29 3.06
C HIS A 133 40.59 40.87 2.62
N ASP A 134 41.04 40.49 1.43
CA ASP A 134 42.01 41.29 0.68
C ASP A 134 41.33 42.60 0.25
N HIS A 135 42.02 43.71 0.46
CA HIS A 135 41.72 45.00 -0.15
C HIS A 135 43.01 45.62 -0.69
N ASP A 136 42.88 46.25 -1.85
CA ASP A 136 43.95 46.59 -2.78
C ASP A 136 44.60 47.97 -2.52
N HIS A 137 45.88 48.09 -2.94
CA HIS A 137 46.66 49.32 -3.21
C HIS A 137 47.04 50.19 -1.96
N ASP A 138 48.29 50.66 -1.74
CA ASP A 138 49.16 51.43 -2.64
C ASP A 138 50.68 51.37 -2.26
N HIS A 139 51.53 51.40 -3.30
CA HIS A 139 52.87 52.01 -3.48
C HIS A 139 54.08 51.94 -2.50
N ASP A 140 55.22 51.60 -3.13
CA ASP A 140 56.60 52.08 -2.99
C ASP A 140 57.40 51.91 -1.66
N HIS A 141 58.42 51.04 -1.67
CA HIS A 141 59.81 51.45 -2.00
C HIS A 141 60.84 50.29 -1.95
N ASP A 142 62.00 50.55 -2.55
CA ASP A 142 63.18 49.69 -2.69
C ASP A 142 63.81 49.26 -1.34
N HIS A 143 64.49 48.12 -1.31
CA HIS A 143 65.96 48.11 -1.21
C HIS A 143 66.60 46.72 -1.39
N ASP A 144 67.84 46.76 -1.86
CA ASP A 144 68.68 45.64 -2.32
C ASP A 144 69.25 44.74 -1.21
N HIS A 145 70.02 43.74 -1.68
CA HIS A 145 71.10 43.02 -1.01
C HIS A 145 70.74 41.87 -0.05
N ASP A 146 71.49 40.77 0.00
CA ASP A 146 72.37 40.09 -0.98
C ASP A 146 72.91 38.84 -0.28
N HIS A 147 73.36 37.83 -1.03
CA HIS A 147 74.29 36.78 -0.58
C HIS A 147 73.80 35.83 0.56
N ASP A 148 74.25 34.57 0.69
CA ASP A 148 75.01 33.68 -0.20
C ASP A 148 74.85 32.23 0.31
N HIS A 149 75.23 31.26 -0.55
CA HIS A 149 75.98 30.01 -0.28
C HIS A 149 75.93 29.31 1.11
N ASP A 150 75.96 27.98 1.23
CA ASP A 150 76.00 26.89 0.24
C ASP A 150 75.64 25.56 0.93
N HIS A 151 75.31 24.56 0.09
CA HIS A 151 75.80 23.18 0.10
C HIS A 151 76.94 22.84 1.13
N GLU A 152 77.06 21.65 1.73
CA GLU A 152 76.78 20.30 1.19
C GLU A 152 77.00 19.21 2.29
N HIS A 153 76.48 17.98 2.07
CA HIS A 153 77.09 16.66 2.39
C HIS A 153 77.62 16.28 3.82
N LYS A 154 77.66 15.00 4.27
CA LYS A 154 77.01 13.71 3.96
C LYS A 154 77.47 12.65 5.00
N HIS A 155 76.80 11.49 5.06
CA HIS A 155 77.25 10.19 5.62
C HIS A 155 77.36 9.93 7.14
N ASP A 156 76.53 8.94 7.54
CA ASP A 156 76.86 7.69 8.26
C ASP A 156 77.23 7.63 9.76
N THR A 157 76.33 6.92 10.45
CA THR A 157 76.49 6.09 11.67
C THR A 157 77.79 5.26 11.70
N PRO A 158 78.40 4.89 12.87
CA PRO A 158 77.66 4.09 13.87
C PRO A 158 78.07 4.12 15.37
N ALA A 159 77.10 3.65 16.18
CA ALA A 159 77.22 2.82 17.38
C ALA A 159 78.10 3.21 18.61
N ALA A 160 77.41 3.26 19.75
CA ALA A 160 77.83 2.87 21.10
C ALA A 160 78.94 3.67 21.83
N ARG A 161 78.60 4.17 23.04
CA ARG A 161 78.94 3.55 24.36
C ARG A 161 78.75 4.55 25.52
N LYS A 162 78.02 4.16 26.57
CA LYS A 162 77.96 4.82 27.91
C LYS A 162 79.31 4.62 28.65
N PRO A 163 79.76 5.50 29.60
CA PRO A 163 78.98 5.85 30.81
C PRO A 163 79.13 7.28 31.42
N ASP A 164 78.16 7.59 32.29
CA ASP A 164 78.19 8.35 33.57
C ASP A 164 79.37 9.32 33.86
N ALA A 165 79.18 10.53 34.43
CA ALA A 165 78.44 10.76 35.67
C ALA A 165 78.31 12.27 36.07
N ARG A 166 77.20 12.63 36.75
CA ARG A 166 77.01 13.75 37.74
C ARG A 166 77.15 15.20 37.22
N ASP A 167 76.36 16.18 37.66
CA ASP A 167 75.27 16.28 38.66
C ASP A 167 74.35 17.50 38.28
N SER A 168 73.29 17.97 38.96
CA SER A 168 72.75 17.72 40.32
C SER A 168 71.25 18.09 40.45
N SER A 169 70.69 17.87 41.65
CA SER A 169 69.66 18.65 42.39
C SER A 169 68.57 19.42 41.62
N ALA A 170 67.30 18.95 41.54
CA ALA A 170 66.21 18.93 42.56
C ALA A 170 65.20 20.10 42.35
N THR A 171 63.87 19.98 42.45
CA THR A 171 62.96 19.23 43.36
C THR A 171 61.63 18.90 42.61
N LEU A 172 60.78 17.92 42.95
CA LEU A 172 59.79 17.92 44.06
C LEU A 172 59.18 16.52 44.32
N ARG A 173 58.54 16.34 45.49
CA ARG A 173 57.98 15.10 46.10
C ARG A 173 56.76 14.53 45.33
N GLN A 174 56.55 13.23 45.07
CA GLN A 174 56.59 11.96 45.84
C GLN A 174 55.24 11.55 46.51
N ARG A 175 54.59 10.48 45.98
CA ARG A 175 53.72 9.53 46.74
C ARG A 175 53.60 8.15 46.03
N LYS A 176 52.99 7.18 46.72
CA LYS A 176 53.19 5.72 46.67
C LYS A 176 52.17 4.96 45.76
N PRO A 177 52.50 3.78 45.18
CA PRO A 177 51.60 3.04 44.29
C PRO A 177 50.52 2.20 45.01
N THR A 178 49.40 1.97 44.32
CA THR A 178 48.29 1.06 44.68
C THR A 178 47.73 0.38 43.40
N GLU A 179 47.12 -0.78 43.56
CA GLU A 179 46.64 -1.73 42.54
C GLU A 179 45.58 -1.20 41.55
N PRO A 180 45.37 -1.87 40.39
CA PRO A 180 44.39 -1.45 39.37
C PRO A 180 42.95 -1.58 39.87
N ALA A 181 42.19 -0.49 39.81
CA ALA A 181 40.76 -0.48 40.08
C ALA A 181 39.95 -0.86 38.83
N GLU A 182 38.80 -1.50 39.08
CA GLU A 182 37.88 -2.06 38.08
C GLU A 182 37.24 -0.98 37.19
N PRO A 183 36.90 -1.30 35.92
CA PRO A 183 36.06 -0.42 35.12
C PRO A 183 34.62 -0.46 35.66
N THR A 184 34.13 0.69 36.12
CA THR A 184 32.73 0.85 36.51
C THR A 184 31.81 0.64 35.30
N THR A 185 31.22 -0.55 35.21
CA THR A 185 30.09 -0.79 34.31
C THR A 185 28.85 -0.11 34.88
N GLU A 186 28.54 1.09 34.40
CA GLU A 186 27.18 1.58 34.51
C GLU A 186 26.26 0.61 33.75
N PRO A 187 25.12 0.20 34.33
CA PRO A 187 24.17 -0.62 33.60
C PRO A 187 23.54 0.26 32.51
N VAL A 188 23.95 0.04 31.26
CA VAL A 188 23.18 0.49 30.10
C VAL A 188 21.83 -0.21 30.19
N THR A 189 20.87 0.48 30.80
CA THR A 189 19.47 0.09 30.75
C THR A 189 19.12 0.01 29.27
N ALA A 190 18.70 -1.18 28.85
CA ALA A 190 18.21 -1.40 27.49
C ALA A 190 16.97 -0.52 27.30
N ALA A 191 17.18 0.70 26.82
CA ALA A 191 16.13 1.58 26.38
C ALA A 191 15.39 0.85 25.25
N SER A 192 14.21 0.33 25.59
CA SER A 192 13.26 -0.20 24.62
C SER A 192 13.11 0.84 23.52
N ALA A 193 13.50 0.48 22.30
CA ALA A 193 13.33 1.35 21.15
C ALA A 193 11.84 1.63 20.97
N GLU A 194 11.41 2.84 21.37
CA GLU A 194 10.09 3.36 21.03
C GLU A 194 9.91 3.25 19.51
N PRO A 195 8.84 2.62 18.99
CA PRO A 195 8.62 2.56 17.57
C PRO A 195 8.51 3.99 17.05
N THR A 196 9.38 4.35 16.11
CA THR A 196 9.48 5.70 15.56
C THR A 196 8.12 6.12 15.01
N SER A 197 7.79 7.41 15.15
CA SER A 197 6.50 7.97 14.72
C SER A 197 6.13 7.62 13.27
N THR A 198 7.13 7.50 12.41
CA THR A 198 7.03 7.05 11.00
C THR A 198 6.44 5.65 10.83
N ILE A 199 6.83 4.68 11.67
CA ILE A 199 6.34 3.29 11.58
C ILE A 199 4.87 3.21 12.01
N LYS A 200 4.52 3.93 13.10
CA LYS A 200 3.14 4.04 13.56
C LYS A 200 2.25 4.74 12.51
N LEU A 201 2.78 5.74 11.80
CA LEU A 201 2.06 6.42 10.71
C LEU A 201 1.75 5.48 9.54
N SER A 202 2.71 4.63 9.14
CA SER A 202 2.51 3.63 8.09
C SER A 202 1.36 2.67 8.42
N ALA A 203 1.27 2.20 9.66
CA ALA A 203 0.18 1.33 10.12
C ALA A 203 -1.21 1.99 10.03
N TYR A 204 -1.33 3.28 10.40
CA TYR A 204 -2.61 3.99 10.32
C TYR A 204 -3.03 4.31 8.89
N LEU A 205 -2.07 4.62 8.00
CA LEU A 205 -2.35 4.78 6.58
C LEU A 205 -2.80 3.46 5.95
N ASN A 206 -2.19 2.33 6.34
CA ASN A 206 -2.59 1.00 5.90
C ASN A 206 -4.04 0.68 6.29
N LEU A 207 -4.38 0.81 7.58
CA LEU A 207 -5.74 0.56 8.09
C LEU A 207 -6.82 1.41 7.42
N PHE A 208 -6.50 2.64 7.00
CA PHE A 208 -7.45 3.47 6.29
C PHE A 208 -7.58 3.05 4.81
N ALA A 209 -6.47 2.73 4.14
CA ALA A 209 -6.48 2.23 2.78
C ALA A 209 -7.33 0.95 2.69
N ASP A 210 -7.09 0.01 3.60
CA ASP A 210 -7.90 -1.20 3.79
C ASP A 210 -9.38 -0.87 4.08
N ALA A 211 -9.68 -0.02 5.08
CA ALA A 211 -11.07 0.37 5.38
C ALA A 211 -11.80 1.00 4.18
N THR A 212 -11.09 1.60 3.23
CA THR A 212 -11.69 2.11 1.99
C THR A 212 -11.81 1.03 0.91
N HIS A 213 -10.84 0.12 0.79
CA HIS A 213 -10.95 -1.07 -0.05
C HIS A 213 -12.20 -1.87 0.32
N ASN A 214 -12.30 -2.23 1.61
CA ASN A 214 -13.47 -2.83 2.23
C ASN A 214 -14.76 -2.06 1.92
N PHE A 215 -14.75 -0.72 1.97
CA PHE A 215 -15.92 0.10 1.57
C PHE A 215 -16.32 -0.10 0.10
N THR A 216 -15.37 -0.18 -0.84
CA THR A 216 -15.69 -0.52 -2.24
C THR A 216 -16.23 -1.94 -2.41
N ASP A 217 -15.75 -2.91 -1.64
CA ASP A 217 -16.23 -4.29 -1.69
C ASP A 217 -17.69 -4.38 -1.27
N GLY A 218 -18.04 -3.74 -0.15
CA GLY A 218 -19.42 -3.66 0.31
C GLY A 218 -20.32 -2.95 -0.70
N LEU A 219 -19.82 -1.89 -1.34
CA LEU A 219 -20.51 -1.19 -2.41
C LEU A 219 -20.72 -2.09 -3.65
N ALA A 220 -19.74 -2.95 -3.98
CA ALA A 220 -19.84 -3.97 -5.02
C ALA A 220 -20.87 -5.06 -4.68
N MET A 221 -20.92 -5.53 -3.42
CA MET A 221 -21.91 -6.51 -2.97
C MET A 221 -23.33 -6.00 -3.23
N ALA A 222 -23.61 -4.76 -2.82
CA ALA A 222 -24.91 -4.13 -3.04
C ALA A 222 -25.29 -4.10 -4.53
N ALA A 223 -24.49 -3.45 -5.37
CA ALA A 223 -24.84 -3.33 -6.80
C ALA A 223 -24.94 -4.70 -7.50
N SER A 224 -24.09 -5.65 -7.14
CA SER A 224 -24.11 -7.00 -7.72
C SER A 224 -25.37 -7.79 -7.37
N PHE A 225 -25.82 -7.76 -6.10
CA PHE A 225 -27.06 -8.45 -5.69
C PHE A 225 -28.33 -7.74 -6.14
N TYR A 226 -28.30 -6.43 -6.35
CA TYR A 226 -29.40 -5.68 -6.96
C TYR A 226 -29.47 -5.87 -8.48
N ALA A 227 -28.34 -6.11 -9.15
CA ALA A 227 -28.33 -6.57 -10.54
C ALA A 227 -28.92 -7.98 -10.67
N SER A 228 -28.34 -8.99 -10.02
CA SER A 228 -28.99 -10.32 -9.90
C SER A 228 -28.45 -11.17 -8.75
N PRO A 229 -29.20 -12.18 -8.27
CA PRO A 229 -28.68 -13.15 -7.29
C PRO A 229 -27.50 -13.98 -7.80
N GLY A 230 -27.34 -14.11 -9.13
CA GLY A 230 -26.21 -14.82 -9.74
C GLY A 230 -24.93 -14.00 -9.64
N VAL A 231 -24.96 -12.78 -10.18
CA VAL A 231 -23.87 -11.79 -10.17
C VAL A 231 -23.45 -11.51 -8.72
N GLY A 232 -24.41 -11.23 -7.82
CA GLY A 232 -24.11 -11.01 -6.40
C GLY A 232 -23.32 -12.17 -5.75
N ALA A 233 -23.70 -13.41 -6.05
CA ALA A 233 -23.04 -14.58 -5.48
C ALA A 233 -21.66 -14.86 -6.10
N THR A 234 -21.45 -14.54 -7.39
CA THR A 234 -20.12 -14.66 -8.02
C THR A 234 -19.18 -13.55 -7.58
N THR A 235 -19.64 -12.28 -7.49
CA THR A 235 -18.86 -11.18 -6.90
C THR A 235 -18.46 -11.50 -5.46
N ALA A 236 -19.37 -12.03 -4.64
CA ALA A 236 -19.07 -12.40 -3.25
C ALA A 236 -17.97 -13.47 -3.15
N VAL A 237 -17.93 -14.45 -4.07
CA VAL A 237 -16.87 -15.46 -4.15
C VAL A 237 -15.56 -14.87 -4.67
N ALA A 238 -15.62 -13.98 -5.67
CA ALA A 238 -14.46 -13.28 -6.23
C ALA A 238 -13.74 -12.45 -5.16
N VAL A 239 -14.51 -11.62 -4.44
CA VAL A 239 -14.01 -10.75 -3.37
C VAL A 239 -13.45 -11.57 -2.22
N PHE A 240 -14.18 -12.59 -1.74
CA PHE A 240 -13.68 -13.51 -0.71
C PHE A 240 -12.28 -14.09 -1.01
N PHE A 241 -11.99 -14.41 -2.28
CA PHE A 241 -10.69 -14.97 -2.66
C PHE A 241 -9.57 -13.94 -2.83
N HIS A 242 -9.85 -12.66 -3.12
CA HIS A 242 -8.81 -11.62 -3.07
C HIS A 242 -8.61 -11.03 -1.66
N GLU A 243 -9.64 -11.04 -0.82
CA GLU A 243 -9.57 -10.57 0.57
C GLU A 243 -8.65 -11.42 1.46
N ILE A 244 -8.66 -12.75 1.34
CA ILE A 244 -7.74 -13.61 2.11
C ILE A 244 -6.26 -13.18 1.91
N PRO A 245 -5.77 -12.99 0.67
CA PRO A 245 -4.47 -12.39 0.41
C PRO A 245 -4.24 -10.99 1.00
N HIS A 246 -5.19 -10.06 0.81
CA HIS A 246 -5.07 -8.67 1.26
C HIS A 246 -4.96 -8.59 2.78
N GLU A 247 -5.86 -9.25 3.49
CA GLU A 247 -5.89 -9.33 4.96
C GLU A 247 -4.59 -9.89 5.56
N VAL A 248 -3.95 -10.85 4.88
CA VAL A 248 -2.64 -11.38 5.29
C VAL A 248 -1.50 -10.38 5.02
N GLY A 249 -1.60 -9.62 3.92
CA GLY A 249 -0.76 -8.46 3.61
C GLY A 249 -0.76 -7.43 4.75
N ASP A 250 -1.95 -6.91 5.03
CA ASP A 250 -2.19 -5.85 6.01
C ASP A 250 -1.86 -6.30 7.44
N TYR A 251 -2.24 -7.53 7.80
CA TYR A 251 -1.81 -8.17 9.04
C TYR A 251 -0.28 -8.18 9.19
N ALA A 252 0.46 -8.54 8.13
CA ALA A 252 1.92 -8.56 8.19
C ALA A 252 2.52 -7.15 8.38
N ILE A 253 1.94 -6.13 7.74
CA ILE A 253 2.36 -4.72 7.90
C ILE A 253 2.10 -4.23 9.33
N LEU A 254 0.97 -4.60 9.94
CA LEU A 254 0.66 -4.27 11.33
C LEU A 254 1.61 -4.93 12.32
N ILE A 255 1.92 -6.22 12.13
CA ILE A 255 2.93 -6.94 12.95
C ILE A 255 4.30 -6.26 12.84
N GLN A 256 4.75 -5.96 11.62
CA GLN A 256 6.02 -5.25 11.37
C GLN A 256 6.03 -3.84 12.00
N SER A 257 4.87 -3.20 12.09
CA SER A 257 4.68 -1.91 12.76
C SER A 257 4.59 -2.01 14.29
N GLY A 258 4.78 -3.20 14.87
CA GLY A 258 4.84 -3.44 16.31
C GLY A 258 3.50 -3.75 16.99
N PHE A 259 2.45 -4.06 16.22
CA PHE A 259 1.21 -4.58 16.80
C PHE A 259 1.42 -6.02 17.27
N SER A 260 0.81 -6.41 18.39
CA SER A 260 0.70 -7.83 18.74
C SER A 260 -0.34 -8.49 17.85
N LYS A 261 -0.25 -9.82 17.62
CA LYS A 261 -1.21 -10.57 16.80
C LYS A 261 -2.68 -10.26 17.09
N GLN A 262 -3.06 -10.20 18.37
CA GLN A 262 -4.43 -9.84 18.77
C GLN A 262 -4.81 -8.40 18.41
N LYS A 263 -3.88 -7.44 18.51
CA LYS A 263 -4.13 -6.05 18.12
C LYS A 263 -4.19 -5.89 16.60
N ALA A 264 -3.35 -6.59 15.84
CA ALA A 264 -3.37 -6.58 14.39
C ALA A 264 -4.70 -7.14 13.86
N MET A 265 -5.09 -8.34 14.33
CA MET A 265 -6.39 -8.94 13.97
C MET A 265 -7.60 -8.09 14.40
N LEU A 266 -7.55 -7.42 15.55
CA LEU A 266 -8.64 -6.52 15.98
C LEU A 266 -8.69 -5.23 15.14
N ALA A 267 -7.54 -4.76 14.65
CA ALA A 267 -7.48 -3.59 13.78
C ALA A 267 -8.02 -3.91 12.38
N GLN A 268 -7.65 -5.05 11.79
CA GLN A 268 -8.28 -5.56 10.56
C GLN A 268 -9.78 -5.80 10.74
N PHE A 269 -10.21 -6.45 11.83
CA PHE A 269 -11.64 -6.59 12.10
C PHE A 269 -12.40 -5.24 12.27
N SER A 270 -11.68 -4.13 12.50
CA SER A 270 -12.29 -2.79 12.53
C SER A 270 -12.45 -2.15 11.14
N THR A 271 -11.67 -2.55 10.14
CA THR A 271 -11.79 -2.05 8.76
C THR A 271 -13.03 -2.61 8.04
N ALA A 272 -13.52 -3.78 8.48
CA ALA A 272 -14.83 -4.34 8.13
C ALA A 272 -16.02 -3.36 8.33
N VAL A 273 -15.90 -2.37 9.23
CA VAL A 273 -16.89 -1.29 9.36
C VAL A 273 -17.04 -0.51 8.05
N GLY A 274 -15.94 -0.31 7.33
CA GLY A 274 -15.93 0.24 5.98
C GLY A 274 -16.80 -0.55 5.02
N ALA A 275 -16.67 -1.88 4.98
CA ALA A 275 -17.48 -2.74 4.13
C ALA A 275 -18.97 -2.69 4.45
N PHE A 276 -19.36 -2.71 5.73
CA PHE A 276 -20.77 -2.51 6.09
C PHE A 276 -21.29 -1.12 5.71
N LEU A 277 -20.49 -0.06 5.86
CA LEU A 277 -20.87 1.29 5.42
C LEU A 277 -21.02 1.38 3.90
N GLY A 278 -20.12 0.76 3.13
CA GLY A 278 -20.20 0.66 1.67
C GLY A 278 -21.43 -0.11 1.20
N THR A 279 -21.74 -1.22 1.86
CA THR A 279 -22.94 -2.02 1.59
C THR A 279 -24.22 -1.22 1.84
N LEU A 280 -24.30 -0.51 2.97
CA LEU A 280 -25.45 0.31 3.31
C LEU A 280 -25.59 1.52 2.36
N ALA A 281 -24.47 2.11 1.93
CA ALA A 281 -24.47 3.18 0.93
C ALA A 281 -24.96 2.67 -0.43
N GLY A 282 -24.47 1.51 -0.88
CA GLY A 282 -24.92 0.86 -2.12
C GLY A 282 -26.39 0.51 -2.10
N ILE A 283 -26.88 -0.14 -1.03
CA ILE A 283 -28.31 -0.43 -0.84
C ILE A 283 -29.14 0.85 -0.93
N ALA A 284 -28.71 1.95 -0.29
CA ALA A 284 -29.41 3.23 -0.35
C ALA A 284 -29.42 3.85 -1.76
N ILE A 285 -28.35 3.69 -2.54
CA ILE A 285 -28.26 4.18 -3.93
C ILE A 285 -29.17 3.36 -4.86
N GLU A 286 -29.17 2.03 -4.72
CA GLU A 286 -29.98 1.14 -5.55
C GLU A 286 -31.48 1.29 -5.25
N GLU A 287 -31.87 1.26 -3.97
CA GLU A 287 -33.25 1.51 -3.57
C GLU A 287 -33.75 2.88 -4.03
N ALA A 288 -32.93 3.94 -3.92
CA ALA A 288 -33.30 5.26 -4.42
C ALA A 288 -33.48 5.27 -5.96
N SER A 289 -32.67 4.50 -6.69
CA SER A 289 -32.74 4.39 -8.16
C SER A 289 -33.99 3.62 -8.62
N LEU A 290 -34.40 2.57 -7.88
CA LEU A 290 -35.60 1.78 -8.17
C LEU A 290 -36.92 2.51 -7.92
N HIS A 291 -36.95 3.54 -7.06
CA HIS A 291 -38.19 4.24 -6.68
C HIS A 291 -38.61 5.37 -7.65
N HIS A 292 -37.93 5.53 -8.79
CA HIS A 292 -38.37 6.46 -9.84
C HIS A 292 -39.59 5.92 -10.60
N PRO A 293 -40.76 6.60 -10.61
CA PRO A 293 -41.97 6.06 -11.23
C PRO A 293 -41.84 5.83 -12.74
N HIS A 294 -42.24 4.65 -13.21
CA HIS A 294 -42.31 4.29 -14.64
C HIS A 294 -43.40 5.07 -15.40
N ASP A 295 -43.14 6.32 -15.74
CA ASP A 295 -43.82 7.02 -16.83
C ASP A 295 -42.92 7.03 -18.08
N HIS A 296 -43.19 6.08 -18.99
CA HIS A 296 -42.41 5.73 -20.20
C HIS A 296 -42.24 6.86 -21.27
N ALA A 297 -42.46 8.12 -20.91
CA ALA A 297 -42.31 9.29 -21.78
C ALA A 297 -41.17 10.24 -21.36
N ILE A 298 -40.55 10.04 -20.17
CA ILE A 298 -39.56 10.98 -19.60
C ILE A 298 -38.16 10.34 -19.41
N GLU A 299 -37.98 9.03 -19.67
CA GLU A 299 -36.70 8.32 -19.43
C GLU A 299 -35.50 8.91 -20.20
N ALA A 300 -35.69 9.49 -21.39
CA ALA A 300 -34.62 10.15 -22.14
C ALA A 300 -34.11 11.47 -21.52
N ALA A 301 -34.75 11.96 -20.43
CA ALA A 301 -34.46 13.25 -19.82
C ALA A 301 -34.04 13.18 -18.33
N ALA A 302 -34.13 12.00 -17.68
CA ALA A 302 -33.93 11.87 -16.24
C ALA A 302 -32.54 11.36 -15.82
N GLY A 303 -31.90 10.51 -16.64
CA GLY A 303 -30.56 9.99 -16.34
C GLY A 303 -29.42 10.94 -16.69
N PHE A 304 -28.20 10.56 -16.29
CA PHE A 304 -27.01 11.40 -16.41
C PHE A 304 -26.74 11.85 -17.86
N LEU A 305 -26.47 13.15 -18.04
CA LEU A 305 -26.10 13.77 -19.32
C LEU A 305 -27.11 13.52 -20.48
N GLY A 306 -28.39 13.28 -20.16
CA GLY A 306 -29.42 12.96 -21.15
C GLY A 306 -29.29 11.55 -21.73
N THR A 307 -28.72 10.63 -20.95
CA THR A 307 -28.75 9.19 -21.17
C THR A 307 -29.77 8.56 -20.21
N GLY A 308 -30.10 7.27 -20.39
CA GLY A 308 -30.94 6.53 -19.44
C GLY A 308 -30.22 6.07 -18.16
N VAL A 309 -28.98 6.51 -17.93
CA VAL A 309 -28.10 5.94 -16.89
C VAL A 309 -28.36 6.61 -15.53
N THR A 310 -28.63 5.79 -14.51
CA THR A 310 -29.04 6.18 -13.16
C THR A 310 -27.86 6.25 -12.17
N MET A 311 -28.15 6.43 -10.87
CA MET A 311 -27.14 6.40 -9.81
C MET A 311 -26.66 4.97 -9.52
N GLY A 312 -27.56 3.98 -9.51
CA GLY A 312 -27.22 2.54 -9.37
C GLY A 312 -26.29 2.07 -10.49
N ASP A 313 -26.60 2.42 -11.74
CA ASP A 313 -25.75 2.11 -12.90
C ASP A 313 -24.32 2.68 -12.80
N MET A 314 -24.07 3.70 -11.95
CA MET A 314 -22.74 4.25 -11.71
C MET A 314 -21.94 3.50 -10.64
N VAL A 315 -22.57 2.63 -9.84
CA VAL A 315 -21.92 1.97 -8.70
C VAL A 315 -20.84 0.97 -9.16
N ILE A 316 -21.19 0.04 -10.05
CA ILE A 316 -20.20 -0.94 -10.59
C ILE A 316 -19.04 -0.24 -11.34
N PRO A 317 -19.29 0.73 -12.25
CA PRO A 317 -18.22 1.53 -12.85
C PRO A 317 -17.31 2.20 -11.81
N PHE A 318 -17.89 2.87 -10.81
CA PHE A 318 -17.13 3.55 -9.75
C PHE A 318 -16.24 2.56 -8.98
N THR A 319 -16.79 1.43 -8.54
CA THR A 319 -16.02 0.39 -7.83
C THR A 319 -14.91 -0.17 -8.71
N ALA A 320 -15.18 -0.49 -9.98
CA ALA A 320 -14.15 -0.96 -10.92
C ALA A 320 -13.00 0.07 -11.05
N GLY A 321 -13.31 1.36 -11.08
CA GLY A 321 -12.32 2.44 -11.03
C GLY A 321 -11.47 2.45 -9.75
N GLY A 322 -12.11 2.26 -8.60
CA GLY A 322 -11.44 2.14 -7.30
C GLY A 322 -10.51 0.94 -7.24
N PHE A 323 -10.97 -0.25 -7.65
CA PHE A 323 -10.17 -1.48 -7.71
C PHE A 323 -8.96 -1.36 -8.64
N ILE A 324 -9.09 -0.68 -9.80
CA ILE A 324 -7.93 -0.36 -10.66
C ILE A 324 -6.91 0.47 -9.88
N TYR A 325 -7.35 1.50 -9.16
CA TYR A 325 -6.44 2.34 -8.37
C TYR A 325 -5.73 1.55 -7.26
N ILE A 326 -6.47 0.78 -6.47
CA ILE A 326 -5.95 -0.04 -5.38
C ILE A 326 -4.89 -1.02 -5.90
N ALA A 327 -5.22 -1.80 -6.93
CA ALA A 327 -4.28 -2.75 -7.52
C ALA A 327 -3.03 -2.06 -8.11
N THR A 328 -3.21 -1.01 -8.91
CA THR A 328 -2.11 -0.44 -9.72
C THR A 328 -1.26 0.61 -9.01
N VAL A 329 -1.82 1.36 -8.07
CA VAL A 329 -1.15 2.45 -7.34
C VAL A 329 -0.91 2.09 -5.87
N GLY A 330 -1.82 1.34 -5.25
CA GLY A 330 -1.62 0.82 -3.89
C GLY A 330 -0.60 -0.31 -3.86
N VAL A 331 -0.83 -1.38 -4.65
CA VAL A 331 -0.18 -2.68 -4.43
C VAL A 331 0.98 -2.98 -5.38
N ILE A 332 0.81 -2.79 -6.70
CA ILE A 332 1.87 -3.10 -7.68
C ILE A 332 3.23 -2.44 -7.37
N PRO A 333 3.33 -1.20 -6.86
CA PRO A 333 4.62 -0.61 -6.49
C PRO A 333 5.42 -1.42 -5.45
N GLU A 334 4.76 -2.16 -4.57
CA GLU A 334 5.43 -3.02 -3.58
C GLU A 334 6.01 -4.28 -4.22
N LEU A 335 5.28 -4.88 -5.16
CA LEU A 335 5.73 -6.03 -5.96
C LEU A 335 6.91 -5.69 -6.89
N LEU A 336 7.07 -4.40 -7.24
CA LEU A 336 8.21 -3.93 -8.04
C LEU A 336 9.49 -3.71 -7.20
N ALA A 337 9.44 -3.86 -5.88
CA ALA A 337 10.61 -3.71 -5.02
C ALA A 337 11.57 -4.92 -5.12
N VAL A 338 12.84 -4.67 -5.42
CA VAL A 338 13.87 -5.71 -5.61
C VAL A 338 14.97 -5.64 -4.55
N THR A 339 15.57 -6.78 -4.19
CA THR A 339 16.64 -6.84 -3.19
C THR A 339 18.04 -6.56 -3.73
N GLY A 340 18.19 -6.49 -5.07
CA GLY A 340 19.47 -6.36 -5.76
C GLY A 340 20.21 -7.69 -5.93
N ALA A 341 19.69 -8.78 -5.34
CA ALA A 341 20.24 -10.12 -5.48
C ALA A 341 19.58 -10.84 -6.68
N PHE A 342 20.08 -10.57 -7.89
CA PHE A 342 19.49 -11.02 -9.17
C PHE A 342 18.89 -12.44 -9.17
N LYS A 343 19.58 -13.45 -8.63
CA LYS A 343 19.07 -14.84 -8.59
C LYS A 343 17.85 -15.02 -7.66
N LYS A 344 17.77 -14.27 -6.57
CA LYS A 344 16.61 -14.23 -5.67
C LYS A 344 15.47 -13.47 -6.34
N ASP A 345 15.74 -12.26 -6.82
CA ASP A 345 14.75 -11.37 -7.43
C ASP A 345 14.13 -12.01 -8.70
N ALA A 346 14.93 -12.66 -9.55
CA ALA A 346 14.41 -13.37 -10.73
C ALA A 346 13.54 -14.59 -10.38
N ARG A 347 13.84 -15.30 -9.27
CA ARG A 347 12.97 -16.40 -8.78
C ARG A 347 11.67 -15.85 -8.21
N GLN A 348 11.76 -14.74 -7.48
CA GLN A 348 10.62 -14.04 -6.89
C GLN A 348 9.66 -13.57 -7.99
N MET A 349 10.17 -12.83 -8.97
CA MET A 349 9.43 -12.38 -10.16
C MET A 349 8.67 -13.53 -10.86
N VAL A 350 9.30 -14.68 -11.08
CA VAL A 350 8.63 -15.83 -11.70
C VAL A 350 7.51 -16.39 -10.81
N THR A 351 7.70 -16.37 -9.50
CA THR A 351 6.73 -16.89 -8.53
C THR A 351 5.53 -15.94 -8.41
N GLU A 352 5.76 -14.63 -8.37
CA GLU A 352 4.74 -13.57 -8.41
C GLU A 352 3.94 -13.59 -9.72
N LEU A 353 4.61 -13.71 -10.88
CA LEU A 353 3.93 -13.80 -12.17
C LEU A 353 3.05 -15.06 -12.29
N VAL A 354 3.50 -16.19 -11.76
CA VAL A 354 2.68 -17.42 -11.69
C VAL A 354 1.50 -17.23 -10.74
N ALA A 355 1.71 -16.64 -9.56
CA ALA A 355 0.66 -16.38 -8.59
C ALA A 355 -0.42 -15.43 -9.15
N MET A 356 0.01 -14.34 -9.79
CA MET A 356 -0.87 -13.39 -10.48
C MET A 356 -1.65 -14.06 -11.62
N ALA A 357 -1.01 -14.89 -12.45
CA ALA A 357 -1.68 -15.65 -13.50
C ALA A 357 -2.69 -16.67 -12.95
N VAL A 358 -2.44 -17.26 -11.77
CA VAL A 358 -3.40 -18.13 -11.07
C VAL A 358 -4.60 -17.32 -10.55
N GLY A 359 -4.39 -16.10 -10.03
CA GLY A 359 -5.48 -15.19 -9.64
C GLY A 359 -6.38 -14.79 -10.82
N VAL A 360 -5.77 -14.35 -11.93
CA VAL A 360 -6.51 -14.04 -13.18
C VAL A 360 -7.21 -15.29 -13.73
N GLY A 361 -6.57 -16.46 -13.67
CA GLY A 361 -7.14 -17.73 -14.14
C GLY A 361 -8.34 -18.18 -13.31
N MET A 362 -8.28 -18.02 -11.98
CA MET A 362 -9.42 -18.25 -11.08
C MET A 362 -10.60 -17.35 -11.44
N MET A 363 -10.35 -16.05 -11.63
CA MET A 363 -11.39 -15.10 -12.02
C MET A 363 -11.98 -15.37 -13.41
N SER A 364 -11.13 -15.78 -14.35
CA SER A 364 -11.55 -16.21 -15.68
C SER A 364 -12.54 -17.38 -15.59
N VAL A 365 -12.30 -18.36 -14.70
CA VAL A 365 -13.19 -19.50 -14.48
C VAL A 365 -14.51 -19.09 -13.80
N ILE A 366 -14.47 -18.16 -12.84
CA ILE A 366 -15.69 -17.64 -12.18
C ILE A 366 -16.58 -16.94 -13.21
N ALA A 367 -16.05 -15.94 -13.93
CA ALA A 367 -16.79 -15.17 -14.93
C ALA A 367 -17.29 -16.03 -16.11
N TRP A 368 -16.50 -17.02 -16.55
CA TRP A 368 -16.92 -17.93 -17.62
C TRP A 368 -18.08 -18.85 -17.21
N ASN A 369 -18.05 -19.37 -15.98
CA ASN A 369 -19.13 -20.21 -15.47
C ASN A 369 -20.42 -19.42 -15.27
N GLU A 370 -20.32 -18.15 -14.86
CA GLU A 370 -21.46 -17.24 -14.75
C GLU A 370 -22.11 -16.95 -16.10
N ALA A 371 -21.31 -16.58 -17.11
CA ALA A 371 -21.79 -16.34 -18.47
C ALA A 371 -22.38 -17.59 -19.16
N SER A 372 -22.27 -18.77 -18.51
CA SER A 372 -22.79 -20.06 -18.97
C SER A 372 -23.99 -20.59 -18.16
N ALA A 373 -24.47 -19.85 -17.14
CA ALA A 373 -25.45 -20.30 -16.13
C ALA A 373 -26.89 -19.82 -16.37
#